data_AF-T0J1H4-F1
#
_entry.id   AF-T0J1H4-F1
#
_cell.length_a   1.000
_cell.length_b   1.000
_cell.length_c   1.000
_cell.angle_alpha   90.00
_cell.angle_beta   90.00
_cell.angle_gamma   90.00
#
_symmetry.space_group_name_H-M   'P 1'
#
loop_
_entity.id
_entity.type
_entity.pdbx_description
1 polymer ?
#
loop_
_entity_poly.entity_id
_entity_poly.type
_entity_poly.pdbx_seq_one_letter_code
_entity_poly.pdbx_strand_id
1 'polypeptide(L)'
;MARFGVVLVCGYVERCVEVIILNRLTARAQPRVLQFIKTYFKKGTNYDCEAICQLLIRFDQGWSNAFRKTIEANDGWEASLASAYALRNSIAHGGDGNKGLPSVEAFYSDCKSIVTALIEATKN
;
A
#
# COMPACT_ATOMS: atom_id res chain seq x y z
N MET A 1 -4.09 10.24 20.30
CA MET A 1 -3.21 9.08 20.03
C MET A 1 -3.66 8.29 18.81
N ALA A 2 -4.93 7.88 18.70
CA ALA A 2 -5.43 7.13 17.54
C ALA A 2 -5.25 7.84 16.17
N ARG A 3 -5.36 9.17 16.13
CA ARG A 3 -5.09 9.99 14.93
C ARG A 3 -3.70 9.74 14.33
N PHE A 4 -2.66 9.72 15.16
CA PHE A 4 -1.29 9.45 14.71
C PHE A 4 -1.13 8.00 14.25
N GLY A 5 -1.85 7.06 14.89
CA GLY A 5 -1.84 5.66 14.48
C GLY A 5 -2.31 5.45 13.04
N VAL A 6 -3.40 6.11 12.63
CA VAL A 6 -3.90 6.02 11.24
C VAL A 6 -2.90 6.56 10.23
N VAL A 7 -2.25 7.69 10.56
CA VAL A 7 -1.20 8.27 9.71
C VAL A 7 -0.04 7.29 9.53
N LEU A 8 0.37 6.61 10.61
CA LEU A 8 1.42 5.59 10.58
C LEU A 8 1.02 4.35 9.77
N VAL A 9 -0.22 3.89 9.89
CA VAL A 9 -0.73 2.74 9.12
C VAL A 9 -0.72 3.03 7.61
N CYS A 10 -1.21 4.20 7.20
CA CYS A 10 -1.15 4.59 5.79
C CYS A 10 0.31 4.72 5.30
N GLY A 11 1.18 5.40 6.08
CA GLY A 11 2.59 5.53 5.74
C GLY A 11 3.33 4.19 5.68
N TYR A 12 2.92 3.21 6.48
CA TYR A 12 3.41 1.84 6.43
C TYR A 12 3.12 1.19 5.07
N VAL A 13 1.88 1.26 4.58
CA VAL A 13 1.51 0.72 3.25
C VAL A 13 2.34 1.39 2.15
N GLU A 14 2.39 2.72 2.15
CA GLU A 14 3.13 3.48 1.14
C GLU A 14 4.61 3.09 1.08
N ARG A 15 5.24 3.00 2.26
CA ARG A 15 6.65 2.62 2.36
C ARG A 15 6.87 1.17 1.95
N CYS A 16 6.00 0.25 2.34
CA CYS A 16 6.11 -1.15 1.98
C CYS A 16 5.98 -1.36 0.47
N VAL A 17 5.02 -0.72 -0.20
CA VAL A 17 4.86 -0.80 -1.67
C VAL A 17 6.16 -0.40 -2.37
N GLU A 18 6.73 0.76 -2.00
CA GLU A 18 8.01 1.23 -2.54
C GLU A 18 9.14 0.21 -2.31
N VAL A 19 9.35 -0.19 -1.05
CA VAL A 19 10.46 -1.07 -0.68
C VAL A 19 10.38 -2.42 -1.37
N ILE A 20 9.18 -3.02 -1.41
CA ILE A 20 8.97 -4.34 -2.02
C ILE A 20 9.30 -4.28 -3.51
N ILE A 21 8.72 -3.32 -4.24
CA ILE A 21 8.93 -3.20 -5.68
C ILE A 21 10.40 -2.90 -5.99
N LEU A 22 11.01 -1.92 -5.31
CA LEU A 22 12.42 -1.58 -5.54
C LEU A 22 13.35 -2.75 -5.22
N ASN A 23 13.07 -3.54 -4.18
CA ASN A 23 13.86 -4.72 -3.84
C ASN A 23 13.79 -5.77 -4.96
N ARG A 24 12.58 -6.06 -5.48
CA ARG A 24 12.40 -7.00 -6.62
C ARG A 24 13.16 -6.57 -7.87
N LEU A 25 13.23 -5.26 -8.11
CA LEU A 25 13.91 -4.71 -9.27
C LEU A 25 15.43 -4.61 -9.07
N THR A 26 15.94 -4.50 -7.85
CA THR A 26 17.37 -4.23 -7.59
C THR A 26 18.29 -5.29 -8.17
N ALA A 27 17.88 -6.56 -8.18
CA ALA A 27 18.66 -7.65 -8.76
C ALA A 27 18.49 -7.83 -10.28
N ARG A 28 17.43 -7.25 -10.88
CA ARG A 28 17.01 -7.52 -12.27
C ARG A 28 17.18 -6.31 -13.19
N ALA A 29 17.09 -5.09 -12.66
CA ALA A 29 17.05 -3.86 -13.43
C ALA A 29 18.44 -3.23 -13.62
N GLN A 30 18.63 -2.60 -14.78
CA GLN A 30 19.82 -1.81 -15.07
C GLN A 30 19.88 -0.58 -14.12
N PRO A 31 21.05 -0.17 -13.60
CA PRO A 31 21.14 0.85 -12.55
C PRO A 31 20.51 2.21 -12.87
N ARG A 32 20.54 2.68 -14.12
CA ARG A 32 19.90 3.94 -14.55
C ARG A 32 18.37 3.80 -14.59
N VAL A 33 17.86 2.65 -15.03
CA VAL A 33 16.42 2.33 -14.97
C VAL A 33 15.96 2.29 -13.51
N LEU A 34 16.72 1.65 -12.62
CA LEU A 34 16.42 1.62 -11.19
C LEU A 34 16.41 3.03 -10.58
N GLN A 35 17.35 3.89 -10.97
CA GLN A 35 17.40 5.28 -10.52
C GLN A 35 16.18 6.09 -11.00
N PHE A 36 15.75 5.88 -12.25
CA PHE A 36 14.52 6.49 -12.78
C PHE A 36 13.29 6.01 -12.00
N ILE A 37 13.18 4.71 -11.73
CA ILE A 37 12.04 4.16 -10.98
C ILE A 37 12.00 4.68 -9.55
N LYS A 38 13.15 4.86 -8.88
CA LYS A 38 13.20 5.49 -7.55
C LYS A 38 12.58 6.89 -7.53
N THR A 39 12.65 7.66 -8.61
CA THR A 39 12.02 8.99 -8.67
C THR A 39 10.51 8.95 -8.88
N TYR A 40 9.98 7.81 -9.34
CA TYR A 40 8.55 7.58 -9.49
C TYR A 40 7.83 7.51 -8.13
N PHE A 41 8.49 6.91 -7.12
CA PHE A 41 7.97 6.84 -5.77
C PHE A 41 8.11 8.21 -5.08
N LYS A 42 7.04 9.01 -5.12
CA LYS A 42 6.95 10.30 -4.43
C LYS A 42 6.34 10.12 -3.04
N LYS A 43 6.72 10.96 -2.10
CA LYS A 43 6.08 11.02 -0.77
C LYS A 43 4.61 11.44 -0.90
N GLY A 44 3.72 10.76 -0.20
CA GLY A 44 2.29 11.11 -0.11
C GLY A 44 1.38 10.53 -1.19
N THR A 45 1.82 9.48 -1.90
CA THR A 45 0.95 8.74 -2.83
C THR A 45 0.06 7.77 -2.07
N ASN A 46 -1.26 7.86 -2.26
CA ASN A 46 -2.21 6.91 -1.69
C ASN A 46 -2.21 5.64 -2.52
N TYR A 47 -1.51 4.61 -2.06
CA TYR A 47 -1.56 3.29 -2.68
C TYR A 47 -2.77 2.52 -2.16
N ASP A 48 -3.95 2.80 -2.69
CA ASP A 48 -5.09 1.88 -2.57
C ASP A 48 -4.87 0.62 -3.43
N CYS A 49 -5.73 -0.39 -3.27
CA CYS A 49 -5.55 -1.67 -3.97
C CYS A 49 -5.53 -1.50 -5.49
N GLU A 50 -6.34 -0.60 -6.05
CA GLU A 50 -6.37 -0.35 -7.49
C GLU A 50 -5.09 0.36 -7.95
N ALA A 51 -4.63 1.38 -7.24
CA ALA A 51 -3.38 2.07 -7.51
C ALA A 51 -2.17 1.11 -7.44
N ILE A 52 -2.19 0.14 -6.52
CA ILE A 52 -1.19 -0.94 -6.47
C ILE A 52 -1.29 -1.82 -7.72
N CYS A 53 -2.48 -2.28 -8.10
CA CYS A 53 -2.67 -3.06 -9.34
C CYS A 53 -2.16 -2.32 -10.59
N GLN A 54 -2.47 -1.02 -10.70
CA GLN A 54 -2.06 -0.15 -11.80
C GLN A 54 -0.57 0.20 -11.79
N LEU A 55 0.09 0.07 -10.64
CA LEU A 55 1.54 0.14 -10.57
C LEU A 55 2.16 -1.20 -11.01
N LEU A 56 1.66 -2.32 -10.48
CA LEU A 56 2.18 -3.65 -10.77
C LEU A 56 2.11 -3.99 -12.25
N ILE A 57 1.01 -3.65 -12.93
CA ILE A 57 0.83 -3.90 -14.37
C ILE A 57 1.94 -3.26 -15.24
N ARG A 58 2.55 -2.16 -14.77
CA ARG A 58 3.65 -1.49 -15.50
C ARG A 58 4.96 -2.25 -15.43
N PHE A 59 5.09 -3.16 -14.47
CA PHE A 59 6.26 -4.01 -14.31
C PHE A 59 5.99 -5.41 -14.85
N ASP A 60 4.88 -6.01 -14.42
CA ASP A 60 4.50 -7.38 -14.78
C ASP A 60 2.98 -7.57 -14.59
N GLN A 61 2.28 -7.97 -15.66
CA GLN A 61 0.83 -8.23 -15.63
C GLN A 61 0.48 -9.37 -14.66
N GLY A 62 1.33 -10.40 -14.57
CA GLY A 62 1.16 -11.54 -13.66
C GLY A 62 1.19 -11.13 -12.19
N TRP A 63 2.06 -10.17 -11.81
CA TRP A 63 2.06 -9.61 -10.46
C TRP A 63 0.73 -8.91 -10.13
N SER A 64 0.21 -8.10 -11.06
CA SER A 64 -1.08 -7.42 -10.88
C SER A 64 -2.23 -8.43 -10.73
N ASN A 65 -2.26 -9.46 -11.58
CA ASN A 65 -3.28 -10.51 -11.53
C ASN A 65 -3.22 -11.32 -10.22
N ALA A 66 -2.03 -11.69 -9.76
CA ALA A 66 -1.84 -12.45 -8.52
C ALA A 66 -2.24 -11.64 -7.29
N PHE A 67 -1.87 -10.35 -7.25
CA PHE A 67 -2.27 -9.45 -6.18
C PHE A 67 -3.78 -9.26 -6.17
N ARG A 68 -4.38 -8.89 -7.31
CA ARG A 68 -5.84 -8.68 -7.45
C ARG A 68 -6.63 -9.90 -7.00
N LYS A 69 -6.25 -11.10 -7.46
CA LYS A 69 -6.90 -12.36 -7.05
C LYS A 69 -6.90 -12.56 -5.54
N THR A 70 -5.81 -12.17 -4.87
CA THR A 70 -5.71 -12.30 -3.41
C THR A 70 -6.58 -11.27 -2.69
N ILE A 71 -6.65 -10.04 -3.20
CA ILE A 71 -7.53 -8.99 -2.65
C ILE A 71 -9.01 -9.37 -2.83
N GLU A 72 -9.41 -9.84 -4.01
CA GLU A 72 -10.78 -10.25 -4.32
C GLU A 72 -11.22 -11.47 -3.50
N ALA A 73 -10.29 -12.32 -3.06
CA ALA A 73 -10.59 -13.46 -2.20
C ALA A 73 -10.78 -13.08 -0.72
N ASN A 74 -10.49 -11.83 -0.33
CA ASN A 74 -10.56 -11.36 1.05
C ASN A 74 -11.44 -10.12 1.15
N ASP A 75 -12.74 -10.36 1.37
CA ASP A 75 -13.74 -9.31 1.48
C ASP A 75 -13.37 -8.28 2.57
N GLY A 76 -13.46 -7.00 2.21
CA GLY A 76 -13.32 -5.89 3.15
C GLY A 76 -11.91 -5.29 3.29
N TRP A 77 -10.85 -5.96 2.81
CA TRP A 77 -9.49 -5.39 2.87
C TRP A 77 -9.37 -4.08 2.09
N GLU A 78 -9.89 -4.05 0.87
CA GLU A 78 -9.89 -2.85 0.03
C GLU A 78 -10.66 -1.70 0.68
N ALA A 79 -11.87 -1.98 1.19
CA ALA A 79 -12.68 -0.99 1.88
C ALA A 79 -12.02 -0.49 3.18
N SER A 80 -11.32 -1.38 3.90
CA SER A 80 -10.57 -1.06 5.12
C SER A 80 -9.42 -0.09 4.84
N LEU A 81 -8.61 -0.38 3.81
CA LEU A 81 -7.52 0.49 3.38
C LEU A 81 -8.03 1.84 2.87
N ALA A 82 -9.07 1.84 2.04
CA ALA A 82 -9.70 3.07 1.55
C ALA A 82 -10.21 3.93 2.72
N SER A 83 -10.82 3.31 3.73
CA SER A 83 -11.28 3.98 4.95
C SER A 83 -10.13 4.55 5.77
N ALA A 84 -8.99 3.85 5.86
CA ALA A 84 -7.80 4.35 6.54
C ALA A 84 -7.24 5.60 5.85
N TYR A 85 -7.12 5.59 4.51
CA TYR A 85 -6.69 6.76 3.75
C TYR A 85 -7.66 7.94 3.86
N ALA A 86 -8.97 7.69 3.78
CA ALA A 86 -9.99 8.73 3.94
C ALA A 86 -9.87 9.41 5.32
N LEU A 87 -9.68 8.61 6.37
CA LEU A 87 -9.49 9.12 7.72
C LEU A 87 -8.19 9.91 7.87
N ARG A 88 -7.07 9.41 7.31
CA ARG A 88 -5.80 10.16 7.30
C ARG A 88 -5.95 11.50 6.58
N ASN A 89 -6.58 11.53 5.41
CA ASN A 89 -6.80 12.76 4.66
C ASN A 89 -7.65 13.76 5.45
N SER A 90 -8.73 13.27 6.10
CA SER A 90 -9.54 14.10 7.00
C SER A 90 -8.69 14.71 8.13
N ILE A 91 -7.84 13.91 8.80
CA ILE A 91 -6.93 14.39 9.86
C ILE A 91 -5.95 15.44 9.32
N ALA A 92 -5.36 15.21 8.13
CA ALA A 92 -4.40 16.12 7.52
C ALA A 92 -5.03 17.48 7.16
N HIS A 93 -6.32 17.50 6.82
CA HIS A 93 -7.08 18.72 6.55
C HIS A 93 -7.67 19.37 7.82
N GLY A 94 -7.28 18.91 9.02
CA GLY A 94 -7.75 19.48 10.30
C GLY A 94 -9.13 18.97 10.74
N GLY A 95 -9.64 17.93 10.10
CA GLY A 95 -10.90 17.29 10.49
C GLY A 95 -10.78 16.54 11.82
N ASP A 96 -11.91 16.42 12.51
CA ASP A 96 -11.94 15.81 13.84
C ASP A 96 -11.97 14.28 13.86
N GLY A 97 -11.77 13.64 12.70
CA GLY A 97 -11.75 12.19 12.53
C GLY A 97 -10.98 11.49 13.65
N ASN A 98 -11.70 10.77 14.49
CA ASN A 98 -11.12 9.99 15.57
C ASN A 98 -11.82 8.63 15.59
N LYS A 99 -11.04 7.57 15.37
CA LYS A 99 -11.50 6.22 15.63
C LYS A 99 -10.92 5.74 16.95
N GLY A 100 -11.61 4.80 17.60
CA GLY A 100 -11.05 4.10 18.76
C GLY A 100 -9.79 3.31 18.38
N LEU A 101 -8.91 3.10 19.35
CA LEU A 101 -7.69 2.28 19.18
C LEU A 101 -7.97 0.91 18.52
N PRO A 102 -9.05 0.17 18.86
CA PRO A 102 -9.35 -1.11 18.21
C PRO A 102 -9.55 -1.01 16.69
N SER A 103 -10.12 0.10 16.21
CA SER A 103 -10.28 0.29 14.76
C SER A 103 -8.97 0.59 14.06
N VAL A 104 -8.03 1.25 14.75
CA VAL A 104 -6.68 1.49 14.21
C VAL A 104 -5.90 0.17 14.13
N GLU A 105 -6.05 -0.70 15.13
CA GLU A 105 -5.48 -2.05 15.11
C GLU A 105 -6.07 -2.91 13.99
N ALA A 106 -7.39 -2.84 13.77
CA ALA A 106 -8.04 -3.51 12.64
C ALA A 106 -7.47 -3.01 11.29
N PHE A 107 -7.37 -1.70 11.11
CA PHE A 107 -6.74 -1.12 9.92
C PHE A 107 -5.31 -1.62 9.72
N TYR A 108 -4.52 -1.65 10.80
CA TYR A 108 -3.15 -2.14 10.73
C TYR A 108 -3.09 -3.61 10.32
N SER A 109 -3.94 -4.46 10.91
CA SER A 109 -4.03 -5.89 10.58
C SER A 109 -4.36 -6.11 9.11
N ASP A 110 -5.38 -5.43 8.60
CA ASP A 110 -5.80 -5.55 7.19
C ASP A 110 -4.70 -5.04 6.25
N CYS A 111 -4.11 -3.87 6.56
CA CYS A 111 -3.00 -3.31 5.78
C CYS A 111 -1.79 -4.24 5.75
N LYS A 112 -1.47 -4.91 6.85
CA LYS A 112 -0.39 -5.90 6.92
C LYS A 112 -0.68 -7.11 6.03
N SER A 113 -1.93 -7.57 5.99
CA SER A 113 -2.35 -8.66 5.10
C SER A 113 -2.27 -8.26 3.63
N ILE A 114 -2.68 -7.04 3.27
CA ILE A 114 -2.52 -6.48 1.92
C ILE A 114 -1.03 -6.41 1.52
N VAL A 115 -0.17 -5.91 2.40
CA VAL A 115 1.28 -5.88 2.15
C VAL A 115 1.84 -7.30 1.99
N THR A 116 1.35 -8.27 2.76
CA THR A 116 1.74 -9.68 2.61
C THR A 116 1.32 -10.22 1.24
N ALA A 117 0.09 -9.95 0.80
CA ALA A 117 -0.38 -10.31 -0.53
C ALA A 117 0.50 -9.72 -1.65
N LEU A 118 0.95 -8.47 -1.49
CA LEU A 118 1.89 -7.83 -2.43
C LEU A 118 3.26 -8.54 -2.44
N ILE A 119 3.78 -8.95 -1.28
CA ILE A 119 5.03 -9.71 -1.21
C ILE A 119 4.89 -11.02 -1.98
N GLU A 120 3.83 -11.78 -1.74
CA GLU A 120 3.55 -13.06 -2.40
C GLU A 120 3.38 -12.91 -3.91
N ALA A 121 2.58 -11.93 -4.34
CA ALA A 121 2.30 -11.68 -5.76
C ALA A 121 3.56 -11.34 -6.57
N THR A 122 4.58 -10.77 -5.92
CA THR A 122 5.82 -10.34 -6.56
C THR A 122 6.99 -11.30 -6.35
N LYS A 123 6.77 -12.50 -5.78
CA LYS A 123 7.85 -13.48 -5.54
C LYS A 123 8.43 -14.09 -6.82
N ASN A 124 7.64 -14.17 -7.88
CA ASN A 124 8.00 -14.84 -9.14
C ASN A 124 8.69 -13.86 -10.09
#